data_AF-A0AAU2AP28-F1
#
_entry.id   AF-A0AAU2AP28-F1
#
_cell.length_a   1.000
_cell.length_b   1.000
_cell.length_c   1.000
_cell.angle_alpha   90.00
_cell.angle_beta   90.00
_cell.angle_gamma   90.00
#
_symmetry.space_group_name_H-M   'P 1'
#
loop_
_entity.id
_entity.type
_entity.pdbx_description
1 polymer ?
#
loop_
_entity_poly.entity_id
_entity_poly.type
_entity_poly.pdbx_seq_one_letter_code
_entity_poly.pdbx_strand_id
1 'polypeptide(L)'
;MEAGSRWTTWWQKRDRQRVRPADMDGPAARLDQLLGAVRAGFPLAPAAHPAGYRCSCDRVACPAPAQHPVSFAWQTQATTDPEQVGRWLSRDPQANFITATGRAHDVLDVPAEAGRLALERLTALGVEGPVAAVGEDRYLFFTATRGTPVDEDEWWPSALDSTPDTMSEHPGLRWHCRGSYTLLPPAALPDGSEVRWLRGPEQPLPDPLRVLDVLTDACTEVGAVAEEQWLIG
;
A
#
# COMPACT_ATOMS: atom_id res chain seq x y z
N MET A 1 37.45 12.44 -6.69
CA MET A 1 36.62 13.55 -6.17
C MET A 1 35.30 12.94 -5.76
N GLU A 2 35.23 12.54 -4.49
CA GLU A 2 34.09 11.86 -3.88
C GLU A 2 32.99 12.88 -3.58
N ALA A 3 31.89 12.84 -4.33
CA ALA A 3 30.64 13.51 -3.96
C ALA A 3 29.79 12.53 -3.15
N GLY A 4 30.30 12.13 -1.98
CA GLY A 4 29.64 11.18 -1.10
C GLY A 4 28.54 11.83 -0.25
N SER A 5 27.33 11.29 -0.34
CA SER A 5 26.51 10.91 0.81
C SER A 5 26.41 11.94 1.94
N ARG A 6 25.87 13.12 1.64
CA ARG A 6 25.41 14.08 2.67
C ARG A 6 23.89 14.26 2.69
N TRP A 7 23.21 13.88 1.61
CA TRP A 7 21.78 14.08 1.44
C TRP A 7 20.97 12.94 2.08
N THR A 8 21.40 11.68 1.93
CA THR A 8 20.76 10.49 2.52
C THR A 8 20.75 10.50 4.06
N THR A 9 21.78 11.04 4.70
CA THR A 9 21.96 10.98 6.16
C THR A 9 21.05 11.94 6.94
N TRP A 10 20.64 13.06 6.33
CA TRP A 10 19.79 14.04 7.02
C TRP A 10 18.31 13.62 7.03
N TRP A 11 17.85 12.92 6.00
CA TRP A 11 16.47 12.42 5.89
C TRP A 11 16.21 11.16 6.71
N GLN A 12 17.17 10.22 6.78
CA GLN A 12 17.11 9.06 7.70
C GLN A 12 16.94 9.51 9.16
N LYS A 13 17.43 10.69 9.53
CA LYS A 13 17.24 11.27 10.86
C LYS A 13 15.85 11.89 11.08
N ARG A 14 15.23 12.51 10.07
CA ARG A 14 13.90 13.13 10.20
C ARG A 14 12.76 12.11 10.25
N ASP A 15 12.88 10.98 9.56
CA ASP A 15 11.92 9.87 9.66
C ASP A 15 12.02 9.18 11.04
N ARG A 16 13.24 9.05 11.58
CA ARG A 16 13.51 8.45 12.90
C ARG A 16 13.13 9.32 14.11
N GLN A 17 12.90 10.62 13.93
CA GLN A 17 12.81 11.58 15.07
C GLN A 17 11.40 12.08 15.41
N ARG A 18 10.33 11.50 14.87
CA ARG A 18 9.01 11.65 15.48
C ARG A 18 8.84 10.57 16.55
N VAL A 19 9.27 10.88 17.78
CA VAL A 19 8.82 10.14 18.97
C VAL A 19 7.30 10.28 19.02
N ARG A 20 6.58 9.19 18.69
CA ARG A 20 5.12 9.15 18.69
C ARG A 20 4.64 9.14 20.15
N PRO A 21 3.64 9.95 20.53
CA PRO A 21 3.04 9.84 21.86
C PRO A 21 2.38 8.46 22.01
N ALA A 22 2.58 7.82 23.16
CA ALA A 22 2.17 6.45 23.46
C ALA A 22 0.64 6.19 23.35
N ASP A 23 -0.18 7.24 23.31
CA ASP A 23 -1.64 7.16 23.14
C ASP A 23 -2.10 6.89 21.68
N MET A 24 -1.19 6.92 20.70
CA MET A 24 -1.51 6.75 19.28
C MET A 24 -1.58 5.29 18.79
N ASP A 25 -1.23 4.33 19.63
CA ASP A 25 -1.07 2.92 19.23
C ASP A 25 -2.06 1.97 19.96
N GLY A 26 -3.05 2.55 20.67
CA GLY A 26 -4.09 1.79 21.35
C GLY A 26 -5.19 1.27 20.40
N PRO A 27 -6.03 0.30 20.84
CA PRO A 27 -7.11 -0.25 20.02
C PRO A 27 -8.09 0.81 19.46
N ALA A 28 -8.35 1.87 20.23
CA ALA A 28 -9.21 2.98 19.78
C ALA A 28 -8.58 3.80 18.65
N ALA A 29 -7.28 4.06 18.72
CA ALA A 29 -6.55 4.77 17.66
C ALA A 29 -6.48 3.92 16.38
N ARG A 30 -6.24 2.61 16.53
CA ARG A 30 -6.29 1.65 15.41
C ARG A 30 -7.66 1.65 14.74
N LEU A 31 -8.73 1.60 15.52
CA LEU A 31 -10.08 1.68 14.98
C LEU A 31 -10.32 3.00 14.24
N ASP A 32 -9.95 4.14 14.82
CA ASP A 32 -10.15 5.44 14.16
C ASP A 32 -9.41 5.54 12.82
N GLN A 33 -8.18 5.02 12.72
CA GLN A 33 -7.44 4.98 11.45
C GLN A 33 -8.15 4.13 10.39
N LEU A 34 -8.65 2.94 10.76
CA LEU A 34 -9.44 2.10 9.85
C LEU A 34 -10.74 2.81 9.43
N LEU A 35 -11.41 3.47 10.37
CA LEU A 35 -12.62 4.25 10.08
C LEU A 35 -12.32 5.48 9.21
N GLY A 36 -11.11 6.05 9.28
CA GLY A 36 -10.63 7.09 8.37
C GLY A 36 -10.60 6.61 6.92
N ALA A 37 -10.07 5.41 6.68
CA ALA A 37 -10.07 4.78 5.35
C ALA A 37 -11.49 4.42 4.88
N VAL A 38 -12.35 3.94 5.78
CA VAL A 38 -13.77 3.70 5.47
C VAL A 38 -14.48 4.99 5.05
N ARG A 39 -14.26 6.11 5.76
CA ARG A 39 -14.80 7.42 5.40
C ARG A 39 -14.28 7.92 4.06
N ALA A 40 -13.05 7.57 3.69
CA ALA A 40 -12.47 7.83 2.38
C ALA A 40 -13.00 6.89 1.27
N GLY A 41 -13.87 5.94 1.61
CA GLY A 41 -14.50 5.03 0.64
C GLY A 41 -13.67 3.79 0.32
N PHE A 42 -12.63 3.47 1.10
CA PHE A 42 -11.81 2.28 0.88
C PHE A 42 -12.49 1.03 1.44
N PRO A 43 -12.87 0.04 0.60
CA PRO A 43 -13.49 -1.19 1.07
C PRO A 43 -12.46 -2.11 1.75
N LEU A 44 -12.70 -2.43 3.02
CA LEU A 44 -11.76 -3.16 3.87
C LEU A 44 -12.17 -4.61 4.10
N ALA A 45 -11.20 -5.50 4.21
CA ALA A 45 -11.40 -6.87 4.70
C ALA A 45 -10.28 -7.28 5.68
N PRO A 46 -10.55 -8.21 6.63
CA PRO A 46 -9.54 -8.69 7.56
C PRO A 46 -8.41 -9.43 6.84
N ALA A 47 -7.19 -9.21 7.34
CA ALA A 47 -5.97 -9.82 6.85
C ALA A 47 -5.18 -10.44 8.00
N ALA A 48 -4.37 -11.43 7.66
CA ALA A 48 -3.49 -12.10 8.60
C ALA A 48 -2.50 -11.09 9.19
N HIS A 49 -2.05 -11.35 10.41
CA HIS A 49 -1.13 -10.49 11.16
C HIS A 49 0.05 -11.32 11.68
N PRO A 50 1.13 -10.68 12.16
CA PRO A 50 2.23 -11.39 12.77
C PRO A 50 1.78 -12.05 14.08
N ALA A 51 2.19 -13.30 14.29
CA ALA A 51 1.94 -14.09 15.49
C ALA A 51 3.29 -14.68 15.95
N GLY A 52 4.07 -13.88 16.69
CA GLY A 52 5.47 -14.19 16.99
C GLY A 52 6.30 -14.25 15.71
N TYR A 53 7.05 -15.35 15.51
CA TYR A 53 7.82 -15.59 14.27
C TYR A 53 7.00 -16.28 13.16
N ARG A 54 5.66 -16.24 13.23
CA ARG A 54 4.75 -16.93 12.30
C ARG A 54 3.65 -15.99 11.81
N CYS A 55 2.90 -16.45 10.82
CA CYS A 55 1.67 -15.83 10.35
C CYS A 55 0.49 -16.32 11.22
N SER A 56 -0.48 -15.44 11.53
CA SER A 56 -1.70 -15.81 12.27
C SER A 56 -2.64 -16.78 11.54
N CYS A 57 -2.34 -17.14 10.29
CA CYS A 57 -3.10 -18.14 9.54
C CYS A 57 -2.71 -19.60 9.84
N ASP A 58 -1.72 -19.82 10.73
CA ASP A 58 -1.18 -21.12 11.15
C ASP A 58 -0.63 -22.02 10.02
N ARG A 59 -0.60 -21.54 8.77
CA ARG A 59 -0.02 -22.26 7.64
C ARG A 59 1.50 -22.33 7.77
N VAL A 60 2.03 -23.56 7.80
CA VAL A 60 3.46 -23.81 7.68
C VAL A 60 3.93 -23.32 6.31
N ALA A 61 5.01 -22.52 6.29
CA ALA A 61 5.53 -21.86 5.09
C ALA A 61 4.47 -21.02 4.34
N CYS A 62 3.76 -20.16 5.08
CA CYS A 62 2.90 -19.13 4.49
C CYS A 62 3.68 -18.32 3.44
N PRO A 63 3.19 -18.20 2.19
CA PRO A 63 3.91 -17.52 1.12
C PRO A 63 3.93 -15.99 1.27
N ALA A 64 2.96 -15.42 1.99
CA ALA A 64 2.87 -13.98 2.26
C ALA A 64 2.58 -13.71 3.75
N PRO A 65 3.52 -14.02 4.67
CA PRO A 65 3.27 -13.95 6.10
C PRO A 65 2.75 -12.57 6.52
N ALA A 66 1.62 -12.55 7.23
CA ALA A 66 0.93 -11.35 7.73
C ALA A 66 0.48 -10.34 6.66
N GLN A 67 0.46 -10.72 5.37
CA GLN A 67 0.19 -9.82 4.25
C GLN A 67 -0.93 -10.29 3.33
N HIS A 68 -1.66 -11.35 3.72
CA HIS A 68 -2.75 -11.91 2.92
C HIS A 68 -4.11 -11.75 3.64
N PRO A 69 -5.23 -11.65 2.90
CA PRO A 69 -6.57 -11.71 3.47
C PRO A 69 -6.80 -13.00 4.25
N VAL A 70 -7.63 -12.95 5.29
CA VAL A 70 -8.01 -14.15 6.06
C VAL A 70 -8.93 -15.06 5.25
N SER A 71 -9.82 -14.47 4.46
CA SER A 71 -10.85 -15.16 3.68
C SER A 71 -10.51 -15.17 2.20
N PHE A 72 -10.70 -16.30 1.52
CA PHE A 72 -10.62 -16.36 0.05
C PHE A 72 -11.75 -15.59 -0.65
N ALA A 73 -12.84 -15.28 0.06
CA ALA A 73 -13.94 -14.45 -0.43
C ALA A 73 -13.76 -12.97 -0.10
N TRP A 74 -12.52 -12.51 0.11
CA TRP A 74 -12.22 -11.14 0.53
C TRP A 74 -12.79 -10.09 -0.43
N GLN A 75 -12.83 -10.37 -1.74
CA GLN A 75 -13.35 -9.44 -2.75
C GLN A 75 -14.82 -9.07 -2.50
N THR A 76 -15.64 -10.05 -2.13
CA THR A 76 -17.08 -9.86 -1.88
C THR A 76 -17.37 -9.46 -0.45
N GLN A 77 -16.45 -9.72 0.47
CA GLN A 77 -16.56 -9.34 1.88
C GLN A 77 -16.05 -7.92 2.15
N ALA A 78 -15.16 -7.38 1.30
CA ALA A 78 -14.59 -6.06 1.49
C ALA A 78 -15.70 -4.99 1.53
N THR A 79 -15.67 -4.16 2.57
CA THR A 79 -16.80 -3.27 2.89
C THR A 79 -16.35 -1.91 3.41
N THR A 80 -17.19 -0.90 3.20
CA THR A 80 -17.11 0.43 3.82
C THR A 80 -18.11 0.60 4.96
N ASP A 81 -18.66 -0.50 5.50
CA ASP A 81 -19.53 -0.46 6.68
C ASP A 81 -18.68 -0.34 7.97
N PRO A 82 -18.75 0.80 8.69
CA PRO A 82 -17.97 1.02 9.90
C PRO A 82 -18.34 0.04 11.03
N GLU A 83 -19.59 -0.42 11.11
CA GLU A 83 -20.01 -1.37 12.14
C GLU A 83 -19.42 -2.77 11.88
N GLN A 84 -19.37 -3.18 10.61
CA GLN A 84 -18.73 -4.44 10.23
C GLN A 84 -17.21 -4.42 10.51
N VAL A 85 -16.53 -3.31 10.19
CA VAL A 85 -15.10 -3.15 10.48
C VAL A 85 -14.84 -3.14 12.00
N GLY A 86 -15.63 -2.40 12.77
CA GLY A 86 -15.55 -2.39 14.23
C GLY A 86 -15.76 -3.78 14.85
N ARG A 87 -16.72 -4.56 14.33
CA ARG A 87 -16.95 -5.94 14.77
C ARG A 87 -15.77 -6.87 14.48
N TRP A 88 -15.15 -6.76 13.30
CA TRP A 88 -13.96 -7.55 12.98
C TRP A 88 -12.80 -7.23 13.90
N LEU A 89 -12.49 -5.95 14.09
CA LEU A 89 -11.39 -5.53 14.97
C LEU A 89 -11.66 -5.89 16.44
N SER A 90 -12.91 -5.83 16.90
CA SER A 90 -13.26 -6.24 18.26
C SER A 90 -13.07 -7.75 18.49
N ARG A 91 -13.29 -8.56 17.45
CA ARG A 91 -13.08 -10.02 17.50
C ARG A 91 -11.60 -10.39 17.47
N ASP A 92 -10.82 -9.68 16.67
CA ASP A 92 -9.38 -9.85 16.57
C ASP A 92 -8.69 -8.48 16.52
N PRO A 93 -8.26 -7.95 17.68
CA PRO A 93 -7.64 -6.62 17.76
C PRO A 93 -6.29 -6.53 17.04
N GLN A 94 -5.64 -7.66 16.76
CA GLN A 94 -4.32 -7.70 16.11
C GLN A 94 -4.44 -7.86 14.59
N ALA A 95 -5.61 -8.23 14.07
CA ALA A 95 -5.86 -8.37 12.64
C ALA A 95 -5.36 -7.15 11.86
N ASN A 96 -4.57 -7.43 10.83
CA ASN A 96 -4.33 -6.46 9.77
C ASN A 96 -5.60 -6.31 8.93
N PHE A 97 -5.62 -5.28 8.10
CA PHE A 97 -6.67 -5.10 7.11
C PHE A 97 -6.03 -4.90 5.74
N ILE A 98 -6.70 -5.42 4.72
CA ILE A 98 -6.42 -5.07 3.33
C ILE A 98 -7.53 -4.14 2.82
N THR A 99 -7.21 -3.40 1.78
CA THR A 99 -8.19 -2.69 0.96
C THR A 99 -8.29 -3.33 -0.42
N ALA A 100 -9.51 -3.56 -0.89
CA ALA A 100 -9.75 -4.10 -2.23
C ALA A 100 -9.66 -2.98 -3.28
N THR A 101 -8.80 -3.15 -4.28
CA THR A 101 -8.51 -2.14 -5.32
C THR A 101 -9.33 -2.38 -6.60
N GLY A 102 -9.33 -1.42 -7.52
CA GLY A 102 -9.97 -1.53 -8.84
C GLY A 102 -11.48 -1.33 -8.86
N ARG A 103 -12.04 -0.75 -7.79
CA ARG A 103 -13.47 -0.37 -7.71
C ARG A 103 -13.66 1.07 -7.26
N ALA A 104 -13.09 1.40 -6.09
CA ALA A 104 -13.17 2.75 -5.51
C ALA A 104 -11.86 3.54 -5.69
N HIS A 105 -10.74 2.84 -5.75
CA HIS A 105 -9.40 3.40 -5.88
C HIS A 105 -8.49 2.31 -6.45
N ASP A 106 -7.36 2.73 -7.00
CA ASP A 106 -6.23 1.86 -7.33
C ASP A 106 -5.03 2.24 -6.44
N VAL A 107 -4.01 1.39 -6.44
CA VAL A 107 -2.76 1.65 -5.72
C VAL A 107 -1.56 1.39 -6.63
N LEU A 108 -0.68 2.38 -6.75
CA LEU A 108 0.63 2.25 -7.38
C LEU A 108 1.68 1.95 -6.30
N ASP A 109 2.31 0.80 -6.39
CA ASP A 109 3.28 0.28 -5.43
C ASP A 109 4.70 0.32 -6.04
N VAL A 110 5.62 1.04 -5.41
CA VAL A 110 7.00 1.24 -5.88
C VAL A 110 8.03 1.00 -4.76
N PRO A 111 9.30 0.70 -5.09
CA PRO A 111 10.37 0.68 -4.10
C PRO A 111 10.50 2.02 -3.38
N ALA A 112 10.88 1.98 -2.10
CA ALA A 112 10.87 3.15 -1.22
C ALA A 112 11.77 4.28 -1.74
N GLU A 113 12.90 3.98 -2.37
CA GLU A 113 13.78 5.00 -2.94
C GLU A 113 13.09 5.81 -4.05
N ALA A 114 12.46 5.11 -5.02
CA ALA A 114 11.64 5.74 -6.06
C ALA A 114 10.44 6.48 -5.46
N GLY A 115 9.77 5.87 -4.47
CA GLY A 115 8.62 6.46 -3.79
C GLY A 115 8.93 7.77 -3.09
N ARG A 116 10.08 7.89 -2.42
CA ARG A 116 10.51 9.15 -1.79
C ARG A 116 10.75 10.24 -2.83
N LEU A 117 11.47 9.92 -3.89
CA LEU A 117 11.75 10.85 -4.98
C LEU A 117 10.46 11.33 -5.67
N ALA A 118 9.55 10.41 -5.97
CA ALA A 118 8.26 10.72 -6.57
C ALA A 118 7.39 11.56 -5.64
N LEU A 119 7.36 11.27 -4.34
CA LEU A 119 6.58 12.03 -3.36
C LEU A 119 7.05 13.50 -3.31
N GLU A 120 8.35 13.76 -3.33
CA GLU A 120 8.90 15.12 -3.39
C GLU A 120 8.46 15.85 -4.68
N ARG A 121 8.54 15.19 -5.83
CA ARG A 121 8.13 15.74 -7.13
C ARG A 121 6.63 16.05 -7.19
N LEU A 122 5.79 15.11 -6.75
CA LEU A 122 4.35 15.28 -6.67
C LEU A 122 3.98 16.45 -5.75
N THR A 123 4.68 16.60 -4.61
CA THR A 123 4.52 17.77 -3.73
C THR A 123 4.82 19.07 -4.46
N ALA A 124 5.95 19.14 -5.18
CA ALA A 124 6.35 20.34 -5.91
C ALA A 124 5.38 20.68 -7.05
N LEU A 125 4.74 19.66 -7.64
CA LEU A 125 3.71 19.79 -8.67
C LEU A 125 2.30 20.07 -8.11
N GLY A 126 2.15 20.19 -6.79
CA GLY A 126 0.86 20.40 -6.13
C GLY A 126 -0.10 19.22 -6.26
N VAL A 127 0.41 18.01 -6.50
CA VAL A 127 -0.40 16.79 -6.56
C VAL A 127 -0.54 16.22 -5.15
N GLU A 128 -1.76 16.32 -4.64
CA GLU A 128 -2.20 15.72 -3.38
C GLU A 128 -2.59 14.25 -3.59
N GLY A 129 -2.70 13.50 -2.49
CA GLY A 129 -3.14 12.11 -2.53
C GLY A 129 -2.67 11.31 -1.31
N PRO A 130 -3.42 10.26 -0.91
CA PRO A 130 -2.99 9.38 0.16
C PRO A 130 -1.76 8.57 -0.25
N VAL A 131 -0.82 8.46 0.69
CA VAL A 131 0.45 7.73 0.47
C VAL A 131 0.78 6.96 1.75
N ALA A 132 1.11 5.68 1.61
CA ALA A 132 1.55 4.84 2.72
C ALA A 132 2.97 4.31 2.49
N ALA A 133 3.73 4.13 3.56
CA ALA A 133 4.97 3.37 3.55
C ALA A 133 4.70 1.94 4.04
N VAL A 134 5.30 0.94 3.40
CA VAL A 134 5.32 -0.47 3.80
C VAL A 134 6.72 -0.76 4.31
N GLY A 135 6.89 -0.75 5.64
CA GLY A 135 8.20 -0.89 6.26
C GLY A 135 9.17 0.21 5.81
N GLU A 136 10.38 -0.21 5.42
CA GLU A 136 11.39 0.65 4.78
C GLU A 136 11.53 0.38 3.27
N ASP A 137 10.79 -0.59 2.74
CA ASP A 137 11.07 -1.18 1.43
C ASP A 137 10.23 -0.59 0.30
N ARG A 138 8.97 -0.22 0.57
CA ARG A 138 8.01 0.17 -0.49
C ARG A 138 7.06 1.29 -0.09
N TYR A 139 6.58 2.03 -1.09
CA TYR A 139 5.60 3.10 -0.96
C TYR A 139 4.37 2.79 -1.81
N LEU A 140 3.19 3.04 -1.24
CA LEU A 140 1.88 2.86 -1.87
C LEU A 140 1.24 4.22 -2.13
N PHE A 141 0.97 4.54 -3.40
CA PHE A 141 0.29 5.75 -3.83
C PHE A 141 -1.15 5.41 -4.20
N PHE A 142 -2.11 5.96 -3.47
CA PHE A 142 -3.54 5.71 -3.70
C PHE A 142 -4.06 6.70 -4.73
N THR A 143 -4.74 6.21 -5.74
CA THR A 143 -5.22 7.02 -6.87
C THR A 143 -6.70 6.74 -7.16
N ALA A 144 -7.33 7.61 -7.94
CA ALA A 144 -8.61 7.28 -8.53
C ALA A 144 -8.44 6.02 -9.39
N THR A 145 -9.50 5.24 -9.54
CA THR A 145 -9.42 4.04 -10.36
C THR A 145 -9.28 4.41 -11.85
N ARG A 146 -8.44 3.65 -12.57
CA ARG A 146 -8.23 3.78 -14.02
C ARG A 146 -9.47 3.39 -14.85
N GLY A 147 -10.38 2.59 -14.28
CA GLY A 147 -11.58 2.13 -14.96
C GLY A 147 -12.84 2.87 -14.50
N THR A 148 -13.80 3.08 -15.40
CA THR A 148 -15.16 3.48 -15.03
C THR A 148 -15.89 2.28 -14.44
N PRO A 149 -16.40 2.32 -13.19
CA PRO A 149 -17.15 1.21 -12.60
C PRO A 149 -18.44 0.83 -13.37
N VAL A 150 -18.85 1.67 -14.32
CA VAL A 150 -20.14 1.61 -15.04
C VAL A 150 -20.00 1.00 -16.43
N ASP A 151 -18.78 0.93 -16.97
CA ASP A 151 -18.52 0.38 -18.30
C ASP A 151 -17.38 -0.65 -18.19
N GLU A 152 -17.76 -1.92 -18.08
CA GLU A 152 -16.81 -3.02 -17.98
C GLU A 152 -16.02 -3.25 -19.28
N ASP A 153 -16.49 -2.70 -20.40
CA ASP A 153 -15.88 -2.84 -21.73
C ASP A 153 -14.78 -1.78 -21.99
N GLU A 154 -14.72 -0.72 -21.19
CA GLU A 154 -13.65 0.27 -21.20
C GLU A 154 -12.43 -0.13 -20.35
N TRP A 155 -12.41 -1.33 -19.77
CA TRP A 155 -11.27 -1.83 -19.01
C TRP A 155 -10.25 -2.55 -19.91
N TRP A 156 -8.98 -2.11 -19.88
CA TRP A 156 -7.87 -2.79 -20.56
C TRP A 156 -6.86 -3.37 -19.55
N PRO A 157 -6.20 -4.51 -19.81
CA PRO A 157 -5.10 -4.98 -18.97
C PRO A 157 -3.82 -4.16 -19.21
N SER A 158 -2.98 -4.03 -18.19
CA SER A 158 -1.64 -3.42 -18.23
C SER A 158 -0.57 -4.42 -17.81
N ALA A 159 0.63 -4.35 -18.39
CA ALA A 159 1.77 -5.16 -17.96
C ALA A 159 2.23 -4.82 -16.52
N LEU A 160 1.76 -3.70 -15.97
CA LEU A 160 2.00 -3.32 -14.58
C LEU A 160 0.93 -3.85 -13.63
N ASP A 161 -0.18 -4.40 -14.13
CA ASP A 161 -1.25 -4.92 -13.28
C ASP A 161 -0.72 -6.07 -12.41
N SER A 162 -0.73 -5.87 -11.10
CA SER A 162 -0.24 -6.86 -10.14
C SER A 162 -1.39 -7.50 -9.37
N THR A 163 -1.37 -8.84 -9.31
CA THR A 163 -2.25 -9.64 -8.48
C THR A 163 -1.44 -10.24 -7.32
N PRO A 164 -2.11 -10.78 -6.28
CA PRO A 164 -1.41 -11.42 -5.16
C PRO A 164 -0.42 -12.52 -5.58
N ASP A 165 -0.68 -13.19 -6.71
CA ASP A 165 0.13 -14.29 -7.22
C ASP A 165 1.36 -13.81 -8.02
N THR A 166 1.38 -12.56 -8.53
CA THR A 166 2.44 -12.04 -9.41
C THR A 166 3.36 -11.03 -8.72
N MET A 167 3.19 -10.79 -7.41
CA MET A 167 3.95 -9.76 -6.68
C MET A 167 5.48 -9.97 -6.78
N SER A 168 5.97 -11.20 -6.76
CA SER A 168 7.41 -11.51 -6.90
C SER A 168 7.97 -11.30 -8.31
N GLU A 169 7.11 -11.19 -9.32
CA GLU A 169 7.50 -11.11 -10.73
C GLU A 169 7.79 -9.67 -11.19
N HIS A 170 7.37 -8.68 -10.39
CA HIS A 170 7.54 -7.25 -10.69
C HIS A 170 8.23 -6.52 -9.52
N PRO A 171 9.57 -6.53 -9.41
CA PRO A 171 10.27 -5.87 -8.29
C PRO A 171 10.19 -4.33 -8.35
N GLY A 172 10.00 -3.77 -9.55
CA GLY A 172 9.87 -2.34 -9.80
C GLY A 172 8.49 -1.78 -9.45
N LEU A 173 7.87 -1.09 -10.40
CA LEU A 173 6.54 -0.51 -10.25
C LEU A 173 5.44 -1.57 -10.43
N ARG A 174 4.45 -1.57 -9.55
CA ARG A 174 3.25 -2.40 -9.61
C ARG A 174 2.00 -1.54 -9.55
N TRP A 175 0.96 -1.98 -10.25
CA TRP A 175 -0.35 -1.34 -10.21
C TRP A 175 -1.39 -2.33 -9.70
N HIS A 176 -1.85 -2.11 -8.48
CA HIS A 176 -2.97 -2.83 -7.88
C HIS A 176 -4.28 -2.22 -8.36
N CYS A 177 -4.85 -2.84 -9.40
CA CYS A 177 -6.15 -2.49 -9.99
C CYS A 177 -7.23 -3.52 -9.58
N ARG A 178 -8.11 -3.90 -10.52
CA ARG A 178 -9.22 -4.85 -10.33
C ARG A 178 -8.69 -6.22 -9.91
N GLY A 179 -9.35 -6.81 -8.91
CA GLY A 179 -9.00 -8.14 -8.41
C GLY A 179 -7.73 -8.19 -7.55
N SER A 180 -7.17 -7.03 -7.21
CA SER A 180 -5.99 -6.91 -6.34
C SER A 180 -6.34 -6.30 -4.98
N TYR A 181 -5.35 -6.28 -4.09
CA TYR A 181 -5.44 -5.64 -2.79
C TYR A 181 -4.06 -5.15 -2.35
N THR A 182 -4.06 -4.25 -1.37
CA THR A 182 -2.86 -3.89 -0.59
C THR A 182 -3.18 -3.90 0.89
N LEU A 183 -2.16 -4.07 1.74
CA LEU A 183 -2.32 -3.85 3.17
C LEU A 183 -2.67 -2.38 3.44
N LEU A 184 -3.66 -2.17 4.31
CA LEU A 184 -4.09 -0.84 4.72
C LEU A 184 -3.43 -0.45 6.05
N PRO A 185 -2.89 0.78 6.17
CA PRO A 185 -2.46 1.28 7.47
C PRO A 185 -3.61 1.39 8.49
N PRO A 186 -3.37 1.07 9.77
CA PRO A 186 -2.14 0.50 10.31
C PRO A 186 -2.09 -1.03 10.10
N ALA A 187 -0.96 -1.54 9.59
CA ALA A 187 -0.72 -2.99 9.52
C ALA A 187 0.67 -3.34 10.04
N ALA A 188 0.80 -4.45 10.78
CA ALA A 188 2.07 -4.93 11.29
C ALA A 188 2.69 -5.95 10.32
N LEU A 189 4.01 -5.90 10.13
CA LEU A 189 4.77 -6.78 9.25
C LEU A 189 5.59 -7.81 10.06
N PRO A 190 5.98 -8.95 9.46
CA PRO A 190 6.69 -10.02 10.18
C PRO A 190 8.06 -9.62 10.74
N ASP A 191 8.70 -8.62 10.14
CA ASP A 191 10.00 -8.08 10.55
C ASP A 191 9.89 -7.06 11.71
N GLY A 192 8.68 -6.80 12.20
CA GLY A 192 8.39 -5.82 13.25
C GLY A 192 8.20 -4.39 12.74
N SER A 193 8.34 -4.15 11.43
CA SER A 193 7.98 -2.88 10.81
C SER A 193 6.46 -2.78 10.59
N GLU A 194 6.00 -1.62 10.12
CA GLU A 194 4.57 -1.34 9.92
C GLU A 194 4.27 -0.71 8.57
N VAL A 195 3.02 -0.90 8.12
CA VAL A 195 2.40 -0.11 7.06
C VAL A 195 1.77 1.12 7.71
N ARG A 196 2.23 2.31 7.34
CA ARG A 196 1.81 3.59 7.95
C ARG A 196 1.50 4.65 6.89
N TRP A 197 0.50 5.49 7.17
CA TRP A 197 0.21 6.67 6.35
C TRP A 197 1.35 7.70 6.44
N LEU A 198 1.85 8.13 5.29
CA LEU A 198 2.69 9.33 5.12
C LEU A 198 1.82 10.54 4.80
N ARG A 199 0.77 10.32 4.01
CA ARG A 199 -0.36 11.23 3.75
C ARG A 199 -1.63 10.43 3.96
N GLY A 200 -2.54 10.93 4.79
CA GLY A 200 -3.70 10.17 5.23
C GLY A 200 -4.75 9.95 4.14
N PRO A 201 -5.70 9.02 4.38
CA PRO A 201 -6.74 8.66 3.44
C PRO A 201 -7.76 9.78 3.19
N GLU A 202 -7.77 10.83 4.01
CA GLU A 202 -8.64 12.00 3.85
C GLU A 202 -8.30 12.88 2.64
N GLN A 203 -7.11 12.68 2.03
CA GLN A 203 -6.72 13.42 0.83
C GLN A 203 -7.52 12.95 -0.40
N PRO A 204 -7.83 13.86 -1.34
CA PRO A 204 -8.51 13.48 -2.58
C PRO A 204 -7.66 12.49 -3.37
N LEU A 205 -8.32 11.55 -4.04
CA LEU A 205 -7.66 10.59 -4.92
C LEU A 205 -7.22 11.29 -6.22
N PRO A 206 -5.92 11.37 -6.54
CA PRO A 206 -5.44 11.99 -7.77
C PRO A 206 -5.71 11.10 -8.99
N ASP A 207 -5.66 11.70 -10.18
CA ASP A 207 -5.65 10.97 -11.45
C ASP A 207 -4.46 9.98 -11.48
N PRO A 208 -4.70 8.67 -11.69
CA PRO A 208 -3.66 7.67 -11.70
C PRO A 208 -2.58 7.92 -12.75
N LEU A 209 -2.91 8.44 -13.94
CA LEU A 209 -1.93 8.62 -15.02
C LEU A 209 -0.93 9.72 -14.67
N ARG A 210 -1.40 10.80 -14.06
CA ARG A 210 -0.53 11.89 -13.57
C ARG A 210 0.46 11.41 -12.50
N VAL A 211 0.05 10.48 -11.65
CA VAL A 211 0.92 9.89 -10.63
C VAL A 211 1.88 8.87 -11.25
N LEU A 212 1.38 8.04 -12.17
CA LEU A 212 2.16 7.02 -12.87
C LEU A 212 3.33 7.62 -13.65
N ASP A 213 3.14 8.74 -14.34
CA ASP A 213 4.21 9.43 -15.08
C ASP A 213 5.40 9.74 -14.17
N VAL A 214 5.12 10.37 -13.01
CA VAL A 214 6.16 10.75 -12.04
C VAL A 214 6.83 9.53 -11.41
N LEU A 215 6.05 8.46 -11.13
CA LEU A 215 6.59 7.24 -10.56
C LEU A 215 7.47 6.48 -11.54
N THR A 216 7.10 6.45 -12.83
CA THR A 216 7.89 5.80 -13.89
C THR A 216 9.25 6.48 -14.06
N ASP A 217 9.26 7.82 -14.07
CA ASP A 217 10.51 8.60 -14.11
C ASP A 217 11.37 8.34 -12.87
N ALA A 218 10.76 8.34 -11.68
CA ALA A 218 11.48 8.08 -10.44
C ALA A 218 12.06 6.66 -10.37
N CYS A 219 11.29 5.65 -10.79
CA CYS A 219 11.74 4.26 -10.86
C CYS A 219 12.91 4.09 -11.84
N THR A 220 12.84 4.75 -13.00
CA THR A 220 13.93 4.72 -14.00
C THR A 220 15.21 5.32 -13.44
N GLU A 221 15.11 6.45 -12.73
CA GLU A 221 16.26 7.15 -12.15
C GLU A 221 17.00 6.32 -11.10
N VAL A 222 16.26 5.55 -10.28
CA VAL A 222 16.86 4.70 -9.24
C VAL A 222 17.19 3.29 -9.74
N GLY A 223 17.00 3.02 -11.04
CA GLY A 223 17.24 1.70 -11.64
C GLY A 223 16.23 0.62 -11.23
N ALA A 224 15.07 1.00 -10.70
CA ALA A 224 13.97 0.12 -10.28
C ALA A 224 12.94 -0.09 -11.41
N VAL A 225 13.40 -0.34 -12.63
CA VAL A 225 12.53 -0.64 -13.76
C VAL A 225 11.94 -2.05 -13.62
N ALA A 226 10.70 -2.25 -14.08
CA ALA A 226 10.21 -3.59 -14.32
C ALA A 226 11.14 -4.21 -15.37
N GLU A 227 11.98 -5.18 -14.99
CA GLU A 227 12.86 -5.84 -15.94
C GLU A 227 12.00 -6.38 -17.09
N GLU A 228 12.15 -5.79 -18.28
CA GLU A 228 11.76 -6.45 -19.52
C GLU A 228 12.62 -7.70 -19.64
N GLN A 229 12.14 -8.83 -19.12
CA GLN A 229 12.68 -10.14 -19.46
C GLN A 229 12.31 -10.50 -20.91
N TRP A 230 12.85 -9.73 -21.86
CA TRP A 230 13.03 -10.18 -23.23
C TRP A 230 14.50 -10.52 -23.45
N LEU A 231 14.92 -11.65 -22.88
CA LEU A 231 16.12 -12.36 -23.36
C LEU A 231 15.85 -13.87 -23.43
N ILE A 232 15.38 -14.26 -24.62
CA ILE A 232 15.70 -15.50 -25.37
C ILE A 232 15.10 -16.81 -24.87
N GLY A 233 14.15 -17.31 -25.68
CA GLY A 233 13.87 -18.72 -25.93
C GLY A 233 13.29 -18.87 -27.34
#